data_AF-B1FMV5-F1
#
_entry.id   AF-B1FMV5-F1
#
_cell.length_a   1.000
_cell.length_b   1.000
_cell.length_c   1.000
_cell.angle_alpha   90.00
_cell.angle_beta   90.00
_cell.angle_gamma   90.00
#
_symmetry.space_group_name_H-M   'P 1'
#
loop_
_entity.id
_entity.type
_entity.pdbx_description
1 polymer ?
#
loop_
_entity_poly.entity_id
_entity_poly.type
_entity_poly.pdbx_seq_one_letter_code
_entity_poly.pdbx_strand_id
1 'polypeptide(L)'
;MDFGAWELQRWDDIDRAALDAWAADLMHACAHGGESVARFAARVVRIADEVAQTDAPQWVLTHAGVIRVLAAHALRVPLDTLLSRPVPTAGVVWLRMDDAARTWEVVHWDA
;
A
#
# COMPACT_ATOMS: atom_id res chain seq x y z
N MET A 1 7.45 -1.94 1.93
CA MET A 1 7.42 -2.17 3.39
C MET A 1 8.69 -2.91 3.72
N ASP A 2 9.39 -2.49 4.75
CA ASP A 2 10.53 -3.22 5.30
C ASP A 2 10.03 -4.42 6.12
N PHE A 3 10.42 -5.63 5.74
CA PHE A 3 10.05 -6.88 6.42
C PHE A 3 11.10 -7.35 7.44
N GLY A 4 12.20 -6.62 7.63
CA GLY A 4 13.25 -6.95 8.60
C GLY A 4 13.85 -8.35 8.37
N ALA A 5 13.89 -9.15 9.43
CA ALA A 5 14.44 -10.51 9.40
C ALA A 5 13.69 -11.48 8.46
N TRP A 6 12.47 -11.13 8.01
CA TRP A 6 11.73 -11.93 7.03
C TRP A 6 12.08 -11.56 5.58
N GLU A 7 12.89 -10.53 5.33
CA GLU A 7 13.31 -10.21 3.98
C GLU A 7 14.08 -11.36 3.32
N LEU A 8 13.76 -11.61 2.06
CA LEU A 8 14.33 -12.68 1.23
C LEU A 8 14.08 -14.11 1.75
N GLN A 9 13.23 -14.29 2.76
CA GLN A 9 12.78 -15.61 3.21
C GLN A 9 11.55 -16.06 2.41
N ARG A 10 11.41 -17.37 2.21
CA ARG A 10 10.14 -17.93 1.72
C ARG A 10 9.14 -17.95 2.87
N TRP A 11 7.85 -17.85 2.56
CA TRP A 11 6.80 -17.97 3.57
C TRP A 11 6.85 -19.31 4.32
N ASP A 12 7.21 -20.39 3.64
CA ASP A 12 7.34 -21.72 4.24
C ASP A 12 8.54 -21.85 5.20
N ASP A 13 9.50 -20.93 5.11
CA ASP A 13 10.70 -20.90 5.97
C ASP A 13 10.49 -20.01 7.21
N ILE A 14 9.35 -19.33 7.33
CA ILE A 14 8.99 -18.49 8.48
C ILE A 14 8.08 -19.28 9.42
N ASP A 15 8.33 -19.18 10.73
CA ASP A 15 7.50 -19.84 11.75
C ASP A 15 6.01 -19.49 11.59
N ARG A 16 5.16 -20.52 11.54
CA ARG A 16 3.73 -20.35 11.28
C ARG A 16 3.02 -19.55 12.37
N ALA A 17 3.38 -19.74 13.64
CA ALA A 17 2.77 -19.00 14.73
C ALA A 17 3.14 -17.51 14.66
N ALA A 18 4.36 -17.19 14.23
CA ALA A 18 4.77 -15.82 13.97
C ALA A 18 3.98 -15.17 12.81
N LEU A 19 3.72 -15.93 11.72
CA LEU A 19 2.87 -15.47 10.62
C LEU A 19 1.42 -15.23 11.06
N ASP A 20 0.83 -16.16 11.80
CA ASP A 20 -0.54 -16.05 12.28
C ASP A 20 -0.69 -14.87 13.28
N ALA A 21 0.30 -14.64 14.14
CA ALA A 21 0.34 -13.48 15.03
C ALA A 21 0.43 -12.16 14.26
N TRP A 22 1.24 -12.11 13.19
CA TRP A 22 1.32 -10.94 12.30
C TRP A 22 0.00 -10.70 11.57
N ALA A 23 -0.65 -11.75 11.05
CA ALA A 23 -1.94 -11.62 10.37
C ALA A 23 -3.07 -11.16 11.32
N ALA A 24 -3.05 -11.60 12.58
CA ALA A 24 -4.05 -11.22 13.59
C ALA A 24 -3.97 -9.75 14.00
N ASP A 25 -2.80 -9.12 13.89
CA ASP A 25 -2.58 -7.69 14.18
C ASP A 25 -1.81 -7.00 13.05
N LEU A 26 -2.34 -7.16 11.83
CA LEU A 26 -1.65 -6.74 10.59
C LEU A 26 -1.19 -5.28 10.61
N MET A 27 -1.97 -4.39 11.21
CA MET A 27 -1.67 -2.96 11.20
C MET A 27 -0.51 -2.58 12.13
N HIS A 28 -0.28 -3.34 13.21
CA HIS A 28 0.64 -2.95 14.27
C HIS A 28 1.78 -3.93 14.53
N ALA A 29 1.62 -5.21 14.16
CA ALA A 29 2.66 -6.22 14.33
C ALA A 29 3.95 -5.84 13.59
N CYS A 30 5.08 -6.00 14.28
CA CYS A 30 6.43 -5.74 13.74
C CYS A 30 7.49 -6.68 14.33
N ALA A 31 7.09 -7.88 14.78
CA ALA A 31 7.99 -8.85 15.41
C ALA A 31 9.14 -9.31 14.49
N HIS A 32 8.96 -9.19 13.18
CA HIS A 32 9.98 -9.41 12.16
C HIS A 32 11.09 -8.35 12.16
N GLY A 33 10.99 -7.29 12.96
CA GLY A 33 12.03 -6.27 13.15
C GLY A 33 12.03 -5.14 12.11
N GLY A 34 11.08 -5.16 11.16
CA GLY A 34 10.89 -4.11 10.15
C GLY A 34 9.82 -3.08 10.53
N GLU A 35 9.13 -2.55 9.52
CA GLU A 35 8.01 -1.61 9.72
C GLU A 35 6.69 -2.35 9.95
N SER A 36 5.84 -1.82 10.83
CA SER A 36 4.41 -2.20 10.81
C SER A 36 3.71 -1.61 9.59
N VAL A 37 2.58 -2.20 9.18
CA VAL A 37 1.78 -1.69 8.05
C VAL A 37 1.34 -0.25 8.29
N ALA A 38 0.99 0.13 9.52
CA ALA A 38 0.64 1.51 9.86
C ALA A 38 1.80 2.50 9.63
N ARG A 39 3.03 2.14 10.04
CA ARG A 39 4.22 2.98 9.82
C ARG A 39 4.55 3.10 8.34
N PHE A 40 4.50 1.98 7.62
CA PHE A 40 4.68 1.95 6.18
C PHE A 40 3.64 2.83 5.46
N ALA A 41 2.36 2.72 5.83
CA ALA A 41 1.29 3.49 5.22
C ALA A 41 1.46 4.99 5.47
N ALA A 42 1.74 5.40 6.71
CA ALA A 42 1.98 6.80 7.06
C ALA A 42 3.15 7.40 6.27
N ARG A 43 4.23 6.63 6.08
CA ARG A 43 5.39 7.06 5.28
C ARG A 43 5.03 7.27 3.81
N VAL A 44 4.22 6.39 3.22
CA VAL A 44 3.75 6.51 1.84
C VAL A 44 2.82 7.71 1.69
N VAL A 45 1.86 7.87 2.60
CA VAL A 45 0.90 9.00 2.59
C VAL A 45 1.63 10.33 2.66
N ARG A 46 2.63 10.47 3.53
CA ARG A 46 3.43 11.70 3.61
C ARG A 46 4.04 12.08 2.26
N ILE A 47 4.63 11.13 1.54
CA ILE A 47 5.19 11.37 0.20
C ILE A 47 4.07 11.70 -0.81
N ALA A 48 2.92 11.03 -0.72
CA ALA A 48 1.79 11.30 -1.60
C ALA A 48 1.28 12.74 -1.43
N ASP A 49 1.15 13.22 -0.20
CA ASP A 49 0.70 14.59 0.10
C ASP A 49 1.72 15.65 -0.34
N GLU A 50 3.03 15.34 -0.26
CA GLU A 50 4.09 16.19 -0.81
C GLU A 50 3.99 16.31 -2.34
N VAL A 51 3.77 15.18 -3.04
CA VAL A 51 3.66 15.13 -4.51
C VAL A 51 2.34 15.75 -5.01
N ALA A 52 1.24 15.59 -4.27
CA ALA A 52 -0.07 16.13 -4.63
C ALA A 52 -0.13 17.67 -4.65
N GLN A 53 0.92 18.36 -4.17
CA GLN A 53 1.03 19.82 -4.27
C GLN A 53 1.32 20.31 -5.69
N THR A 54 1.73 19.42 -6.60
CA THR A 54 1.95 19.77 -8.00
C THR A 54 0.66 19.61 -8.81
N ASP A 55 0.24 20.65 -9.51
CA ASP A 55 -0.94 20.63 -10.39
C ASP A 55 -0.60 20.07 -11.79
N ALA A 56 -0.11 18.83 -11.81
CA ALA A 56 0.27 18.13 -13.03
C ALA A 56 0.09 16.61 -12.89
N PRO A 57 -0.23 15.89 -13.98
CA PRO A 57 -0.28 14.44 -13.98
C PRO A 57 1.03 13.82 -13.48
N GLN A 58 0.92 12.86 -12.55
CA GLN A 58 2.07 12.19 -11.94
C GLN A 58 2.15 10.73 -12.38
N TRP A 59 3.37 10.25 -12.61
CA TRP A 59 3.65 8.85 -12.89
C TRP A 59 4.55 8.29 -11.80
N VAL A 60 4.11 7.20 -11.15
CA VAL A 60 4.82 6.59 -10.03
C VAL A 60 5.09 5.12 -10.34
N LEU A 61 6.37 4.76 -10.47
CA LEU A 61 6.80 3.37 -10.55
C LEU A 61 7.14 2.87 -9.14
N THR A 62 6.40 1.88 -8.64
CA THR A 62 6.55 1.41 -7.27
C THR A 62 6.02 -0.02 -7.09
N HIS A 63 5.91 -0.47 -5.85
CA HIS A 63 5.50 -1.82 -5.47
C HIS A 63 4.00 -1.90 -5.15
N ALA A 64 3.43 -3.10 -5.25
CA ALA A 64 2.01 -3.36 -5.00
C ALA A 64 1.50 -2.84 -3.64
N GLY A 65 2.31 -2.95 -2.58
CA GLY A 65 1.95 -2.40 -1.26
C GLY A 65 1.81 -0.87 -1.27
N VAL A 66 2.69 -0.16 -1.98
CA VAL A 66 2.63 1.30 -2.09
C VAL A 66 1.42 1.71 -2.93
N ILE A 67 1.15 1.00 -4.04
CA ILE A 67 -0.02 1.24 -4.90
C ILE A 67 -1.32 1.15 -4.08
N ARG A 68 -1.47 0.10 -3.25
CA ARG A 68 -2.64 -0.08 -2.39
C ARG A 68 -2.79 1.04 -1.36
N VAL A 69 -1.70 1.49 -0.73
CA VAL A 69 -1.77 2.62 0.21
C VAL A 69 -2.14 3.91 -0.50
N LEU A 70 -1.54 4.21 -1.65
CA LEU A 70 -1.87 5.39 -2.44
C LEU A 70 -3.34 5.39 -2.86
N ALA A 71 -3.85 4.25 -3.33
CA ALA A 71 -5.26 4.12 -3.69
C ALA A 71 -6.19 4.25 -2.47
N ALA A 72 -5.87 3.60 -1.34
CA ALA A 72 -6.65 3.72 -0.12
C ALA A 72 -6.73 5.17 0.37
N HIS A 73 -5.59 5.88 0.36
CA HIS A 73 -5.49 7.29 0.73
C HIS A 73 -6.32 8.19 -0.20
N ALA A 74 -6.12 8.07 -1.51
CA ALA A 74 -6.82 8.87 -2.51
C ALA A 74 -8.35 8.67 -2.46
N LEU A 75 -8.80 7.41 -2.37
CA LEU A 75 -10.21 7.03 -2.34
C LEU A 75 -10.86 7.19 -0.97
N ARG A 76 -10.08 7.50 0.08
CA ARG A 76 -10.52 7.58 1.48
C ARG A 76 -11.22 6.31 1.97
N VAL A 77 -10.65 5.16 1.63
CA VAL A 77 -11.14 3.84 2.09
C VAL A 77 -10.11 3.19 3.02
N PRO A 78 -10.53 2.32 3.95
CA PRO A 78 -9.59 1.56 4.77
C PRO A 78 -8.68 0.67 3.91
N LEU A 79 -7.39 0.59 4.27
CA LEU A 79 -6.38 -0.14 3.48
C LEU A 79 -6.71 -1.64 3.33
N ASP A 80 -7.30 -2.24 4.36
CA ASP A 80 -7.69 -3.65 4.39
C ASP A 80 -8.66 -4.02 3.26
N THR A 81 -9.52 -3.09 2.84
CA THR A 81 -10.45 -3.27 1.71
C THR A 81 -9.75 -3.49 0.36
N LEU A 82 -8.46 -3.15 0.25
CA LEU A 82 -7.67 -3.27 -0.98
C LEU A 82 -6.61 -4.38 -0.93
N LEU A 83 -6.39 -5.05 0.21
CA LEU A 83 -5.33 -6.05 0.37
C LEU A 83 -5.50 -7.25 -0.57
N SER A 84 -6.74 -7.70 -0.79
CA SER A 84 -7.07 -8.80 -1.69
C SER A 84 -7.16 -8.38 -3.16
N ARG A 85 -7.18 -7.07 -3.46
CA ARG A 85 -7.27 -6.59 -4.83
C ARG A 85 -5.94 -6.88 -5.56
N PRO A 86 -5.95 -7.58 -6.70
CA PRO A 86 -4.74 -7.89 -7.45
C PRO A 86 -3.98 -6.62 -7.86
N VAL A 87 -2.66 -6.70 -7.90
CA VAL A 87 -1.79 -5.70 -8.55
C VAL A 87 -0.74 -6.52 -9.28
N PRO A 88 -0.99 -6.91 -10.54
CA PRO A 88 -0.10 -7.78 -11.27
C PRO A 88 1.23 -7.10 -11.57
N THR A 89 2.28 -7.90 -11.78
CA THR A 89 3.56 -7.38 -12.27
C THR A 89 3.34 -6.63 -13.58
N ALA A 90 3.93 -5.44 -13.71
CA ALA A 90 3.72 -4.51 -14.82
C ALA A 90 2.28 -4.03 -15.02
N GLY A 91 1.39 -4.26 -14.04
CA GLY A 91 0.05 -3.69 -14.03
C GLY A 91 0.03 -2.20 -13.71
N VAL A 92 -1.05 -1.54 -14.13
CA VAL A 92 -1.31 -0.12 -13.98
C VAL A 92 -2.56 0.09 -13.13
N VAL A 93 -2.46 1.04 -12.20
CA VAL A 93 -3.60 1.64 -11.50
C VAL A 93 -3.62 3.12 -11.82
N TRP A 94 -4.71 3.57 -12.43
CA TRP A 94 -4.92 4.97 -12.77
C TRP A 94 -6.05 5.54 -11.92
N LEU A 95 -5.70 6.55 -11.12
CA LEU A 95 -6.63 7.37 -10.35
C LEU A 95 -6.74 8.75 -10.97
N ARG A 96 -7.95 9.32 -10.96
CA ARG A 96 -8.21 10.69 -11.41
C ARG A 96 -8.89 11.47 -10.29
N MET A 97 -8.43 12.70 -10.06
CA MET A 97 -9.11 13.63 -9.17
C MET A 97 -10.16 14.40 -9.98
N ASP A 98 -11.38 14.46 -9.47
CA ASP A 98 -12.38 15.43 -9.89
C ASP A 98 -12.10 16.74 -9.14
N ASP A 99 -11.75 17.79 -9.87
CA ASP A 99 -11.39 19.09 -9.29
C ASP A 99 -12.57 19.79 -8.60
N ALA A 100 -13.79 19.62 -9.12
CA ALA A 100 -14.98 20.24 -8.58
C ALA A 100 -15.42 19.56 -7.27
N ALA A 101 -15.39 18.22 -7.24
CA ALA A 101 -15.79 17.44 -6.08
C ALA A 101 -14.64 17.22 -5.06
N ARG A 102 -13.38 17.46 -5.47
CA ARG A 102 -12.17 17.14 -4.69
C ARG A 102 -12.16 15.68 -4.22
N THR A 103 -12.62 14.79 -5.10
CA THR A 103 -12.69 13.34 -4.88
C THR A 103 -11.87 12.61 -5.92
N TRP A 104 -11.29 11.47 -5.54
CA TRP A 104 -10.60 10.59 -6.47
C TRP A 104 -11.51 9.45 -6.93
N GLU A 105 -11.33 9.03 -8.17
CA GLU A 105 -11.96 7.85 -8.73
C GLU A 105 -10.93 6.93 -9.38
N VAL A 106 -11.25 5.63 -9.46
CA VAL A 106 -10.46 4.66 -10.21
C VAL A 106 -10.89 4.72 -11.67
N VAL A 107 -10.00 5.18 -12.53
CA VAL A 107 -10.20 5.15 -13.99
C VAL A 107 -9.87 3.76 -14.52
N HIS A 108 -8.79 3.17 -14.02
CA HIS A 108 -8.31 1.86 -14.45
C HIS A 108 -7.59 1.13 -13.30
N TRP A 109 -7.73 -0.19 -13.26
CA TRP A 109 -7.01 -1.05 -12.33
C TRP A 109 -6.87 -2.44 -12.94
N ASP A 110 -5.66 -2.84 -13.32
CA ASP A 110 -5.40 -4.16 -13.88
C ASP A 110 -5.71 -5.29 -12.89
N ALA A 111 -6.46 -6.30 -13.37
CA ALA A 111 -6.88 -7.47 -12.62
C ALA A 111 -6.03 -8.70 -12.97
#